data_AF-A0A257A623-F1
#
_entry.id   AF-A0A257A623-F1
#
_cell.length_a   1.000
_cell.length_b   1.000
_cell.length_c   1.000
_cell.angle_alpha   90.00
_cell.angle_beta   90.00
_cell.angle_gamma   90.00
#
_symmetry.space_group_name_H-M   'P 1'
#
loop_
_entity.id
_entity.type
_entity.pdbx_description
1 polymer ?
#
loop_
_entity_poly.entity_id
_entity_poly.type
_entity_poly.pdbx_seq_one_letter_code
_entity_poly.pdbx_strand_id
1 'polypeptide(L)'
;MIILNIPPILLALIAFLYFQKLMKLIKVKRGAILALSGIFLFLGYFFFILPWLLIGDEVIMMKELAYFFIMIAFLILLYGVARIYMDWKEVIK
;
A
#
# COMPACT_ATOMS: atom_id res chain seq x y z
N MET A 1 -19.30 14.41 -9.18
CA MET A 1 -18.61 13.44 -8.29
C MET A 1 -17.69 12.47 -9.03
N ILE A 2 -18.12 11.82 -10.12
CA ILE A 2 -17.26 10.88 -10.89
C ILE A 2 -15.96 11.52 -11.40
N ILE A 3 -16.02 12.78 -11.87
CA ILE A 3 -14.86 13.50 -12.42
C ILE A 3 -13.75 13.72 -11.38
N LEU A 4 -14.11 13.88 -10.09
CA LEU A 4 -13.16 14.07 -8.99
C LEU A 4 -12.38 12.78 -8.63
N ASN A 5 -12.90 11.61 -9.02
CA ASN A 5 -12.25 10.32 -8.80
C ASN A 5 -11.31 9.92 -9.96
N ILE A 6 -11.34 10.65 -11.08
CA ILE A 6 -10.48 10.38 -12.24
C ILE A 6 -8.99 10.56 -11.90
N PRO A 7 -8.55 11.65 -11.22
CA PRO A 7 -7.14 11.83 -10.89
C PRO A 7 -6.56 10.75 -9.96
N PRO A 8 -7.25 10.34 -8.86
CA PRO A 8 -6.79 9.22 -8.03
C PRO A 8 -6.67 7.90 -8.79
N ILE A 9 -7.62 7.59 -9.69
CA ILE A 9 -7.61 6.36 -10.49
C ILE A 9 -6.44 6.35 -11.47
N LEU A 10 -6.19 7.47 -12.15
CA LEU A 10 -5.04 7.64 -13.04
C LEU A 10 -3.71 7.49 -12.29
N LEU A 11 -3.58 8.11 -11.11
CA LEU A 11 -2.42 7.98 -10.24
C LEU A 11 -2.20 6.52 -9.80
N ALA A 12 -3.26 5.82 -9.39
CA ALA A 12 -3.19 4.41 -9.03
C ALA A 12 -2.75 3.53 -10.20
N LEU A 13 -3.26 3.79 -11.41
CA LEU A 13 -2.90 3.06 -12.62
C LEU A 13 -1.42 3.28 -12.98
N ILE A 14 -0.95 4.53 -12.93
CA ILE A 14 0.46 4.88 -13.20
C ILE A 14 1.37 4.22 -12.17
N ALA A 15 1.02 4.30 -10.88
CA ALA A 15 1.76 3.65 -9.80
C ALA A 15 1.84 2.13 -10.00
N PHE A 16 0.73 1.50 -10.41
CA PHE A 16 0.68 0.06 -10.70
C PHE A 16 1.56 -0.35 -11.88
N LEU A 17 1.55 0.40 -12.99
CA LEU A 17 2.41 0.13 -14.14
C LEU A 17 3.90 0.27 -13.80
N TYR A 18 4.24 1.30 -13.01
CA TYR A 18 5.60 1.49 -12.54
C TYR A 18 6.03 0.37 -11.59
N PHE A 19 5.13 -0.02 -10.68
CA PHE A 19 5.32 -1.13 -9.77
C PHE A 19 5.55 -2.45 -10.50
N GLN A 20 4.77 -2.76 -11.55
CA GLN A 20 4.99 -3.94 -12.39
C GLN A 20 6.36 -3.93 -13.08
N LYS A 21 6.81 -2.78 -13.60
CA LYS A 21 8.15 -2.66 -14.20
C LYS A 21 9.23 -2.88 -13.14
N LEU A 22 9.06 -2.31 -11.94
CA LEU A 22 9.96 -2.50 -10.81
C LEU A 22 10.00 -3.98 -10.39
N MET A 23 8.86 -4.65 -10.33
CA MET A 23 8.70 -6.06 -10.01
C MET A 23 9.39 -7.00 -11.02
N LYS A 24 9.54 -6.58 -12.29
CA LYS A 24 10.31 -7.36 -13.28
C LYS A 24 11.82 -7.29 -13.02
N LEU A 25 12.29 -6.17 -12.47
CA LEU A 25 13.70 -5.96 -12.11
C LEU A 25 14.06 -6.59 -10.76
N ILE A 26 13.09 -6.68 -9.87
CA ILE A 26 13.23 -7.20 -8.53
C ILE A 26 12.83 -8.69 -8.54
N LYS A 27 13.74 -9.61 -8.20
CA LYS A 27 13.45 -11.06 -8.07
C LYS A 27 12.11 -11.29 -7.34
N VAL A 28 11.23 -12.13 -7.91
CA VAL A 28 9.82 -12.41 -7.52
C VAL A 28 9.57 -12.45 -5.99
N LYS A 29 10.52 -12.95 -5.21
CA LYS A 29 10.42 -13.04 -3.73
C LYS A 29 10.21 -11.68 -3.03
N ARG A 30 10.78 -10.59 -3.53
CA ARG A 30 10.70 -9.26 -2.89
C ARG A 30 9.42 -8.51 -3.28
N GLY A 31 8.83 -8.88 -4.41
CA GLY A 31 7.54 -8.37 -4.85
C GLY A 31 6.39 -8.74 -3.94
N ALA A 32 6.44 -9.94 -3.35
CA ALA A 32 5.48 -10.41 -2.36
C ALA A 32 5.45 -9.52 -1.10
N ILE A 33 6.59 -9.00 -0.66
CA ILE A 33 6.68 -8.11 0.50
C ILE A 33 5.92 -6.81 0.24
N LEU A 34 6.13 -6.22 -0.95
CA LEU A 34 5.44 -5.00 -1.34
C LEU A 34 3.94 -5.23 -1.53
N ALA A 35 3.54 -6.35 -2.16
CA ALA A 35 2.14 -6.72 -2.31
C ALA A 35 1.45 -6.91 -0.94
N LEU A 36 2.15 -7.53 0.02
CA LEU A 36 1.65 -7.68 1.39
C LEU A 36 1.40 -6.32 2.05
N SER A 37 2.30 -5.35 1.89
CA SER A 37 2.07 -3.98 2.38
C SER A 37 0.81 -3.36 1.78
N GLY A 38 0.55 -3.60 0.48
CA GLY A 38 -0.64 -3.13 -0.20
C GLY A 38 -1.94 -3.73 0.36
N ILE A 39 -1.92 -5.02 0.73
CA ILE A 39 -3.07 -5.68 1.38
C ILE A 39 -3.39 -5.02 2.72
N PHE A 40 -2.38 -4.75 3.54
CA PHE A 40 -2.56 -4.08 4.84
C PHE A 40 -3.06 -2.63 4.68
N LEU A 41 -2.57 -1.89 3.69
CA LEU A 41 -3.08 -0.56 3.34
C LEU A 41 -4.56 -0.61 2.92
N PHE A 42 -4.92 -1.59 2.10
CA PHE A 42 -6.30 -1.79 1.66
C PHE A 42 -7.22 -2.12 2.85
N LEU A 43 -6.79 -3.00 3.75
CA LEU A 43 -7.54 -3.30 4.97
C LEU A 43 -7.69 -2.06 5.85
N GLY A 44 -6.63 -1.29 6.05
CA GLY A 44 -6.67 -0.03 6.79
C GLY A 44 -7.68 0.95 6.20
N TYR A 45 -7.66 1.15 4.88
CA TYR A 45 -8.64 1.98 4.20
C TYR A 45 -10.07 1.44 4.33
N PHE A 46 -10.26 0.12 4.18
CA PHE A 46 -11.56 -0.53 4.30
C PHE A 46 -12.17 -0.28 5.68
N PHE A 47 -11.44 -0.56 6.76
CA PHE A 47 -11.93 -0.33 8.12
C PHE A 47 -12.11 1.15 8.45
N PHE A 48 -11.35 2.05 7.81
CA PHE A 48 -11.52 3.48 7.98
C PHE A 48 -12.83 3.99 7.35
N ILE A 49 -13.16 3.53 6.14
CA ILE A 49 -14.32 4.03 5.39
C ILE A 49 -15.65 3.33 5.76
N LEU A 50 -15.58 2.09 6.25
CA LEU A 50 -16.77 1.28 6.54
C LEU A 50 -17.75 1.94 7.53
N PRO A 51 -17.32 2.54 8.67
CA PRO A 51 -18.23 3.23 9.60
C PRO A 51 -18.97 4.39 8.94
N TRP A 52 -18.24 5.20 8.16
CA TRP A 52 -18.81 6.32 7.42
C TRP A 52 -19.86 5.87 6.42
N LEU A 53 -19.67 4.71 5.78
CA LEU A 53 -20.59 4.18 4.78
C LEU A 53 -21.85 3.55 5.38
N LEU A 54 -21.73 2.90 6.56
CA LEU A 54 -22.83 2.16 7.19
C LEU A 54 -23.60 2.96 8.24
N ILE A 55 -22.89 3.76 9.03
CA ILE A 55 -23.42 4.47 10.21
C ILE A 55 -23.48 5.97 9.94
N GLY A 56 -22.62 6.48 9.06
CA GLY A 56 -22.54 7.92 8.74
C GLY A 56 -21.73 8.74 9.75
N ASP A 57 -21.08 8.07 10.70
CA ASP A 57 -20.24 8.69 11.73
C ASP A 57 -18.99 7.84 11.99
N GLU A 58 -17.99 8.44 12.62
CA GLU A 58 -16.78 7.72 12.99
C GLU A 58 -17.01 6.77 14.17
N VAL A 59 -16.46 5.56 14.05
CA VAL A 59 -16.39 4.60 15.16
C VAL A 59 -14.94 4.53 15.61
N ILE A 60 -14.65 5.06 16.81
CA ILE A 60 -13.29 5.21 17.35
C ILE A 60 -12.50 3.90 17.28
N MET A 61 -13.11 2.79 17.72
CA MET A 61 -12.47 1.47 17.70
C MET A 61 -12.06 1.02 16.28
N MET A 62 -12.89 1.28 15.27
CA MET A 62 -12.57 0.92 13.88
C MET A 62 -11.51 1.85 13.29
N LYS A 63 -11.50 3.13 13.68
CA LYS A 63 -10.47 4.10 13.31
C LYS A 63 -9.10 3.70 13.85
N GLU A 64 -9.01 3.29 15.11
CA GLU A 64 -7.78 2.78 15.70
C GLU A 64 -7.29 1.50 15.02
N LEU A 65 -8.21 0.57 14.72
CA LEU A 65 -7.90 -0.64 13.98
C LEU A 65 -7.37 -0.33 12.56
N ALA A 66 -7.99 0.63 11.88
CA ALA A 66 -7.52 1.10 10.58
C ALA A 66 -6.09 1.66 10.67
N TYR A 67 -5.81 2.51 11.66
CA TYR A 67 -4.47 3.06 11.89
C TYR A 67 -3.45 1.98 12.22
N PHE A 68 -3.83 0.94 12.96
CA PHE A 68 -2.98 -0.21 13.23
C PHE A 68 -2.60 -0.95 11.94
N PHE A 69 -3.56 -1.21 11.05
CA PHE A 69 -3.28 -1.82 9.74
C PHE A 69 -2.39 -0.94 8.85
N ILE A 70 -2.64 0.38 8.82
CA ILE A 70 -1.81 1.33 8.05
C ILE A 70 -0.38 1.37 8.60
N MET A 71 -0.20 1.35 9.92
CA MET A 71 1.12 1.29 10.55
C MET A 71 1.86 0.01 10.14
N ILE A 72 1.21 -1.16 10.22
CA ILE A 72 1.80 -2.42 9.77
C ILE A 72 2.20 -2.35 8.30
N ALA A 73 1.34 -1.80 7.44
CA ALA A 73 1.63 -1.63 6.03
C ALA A 73 2.90 -0.82 5.80
N PHE A 74 3.06 0.30 6.51
CA PHE A 74 4.26 1.14 6.39
C PHE A 74 5.52 0.46 6.91
N LEU A 75 5.45 -0.34 7.98
CA LEU A 75 6.59 -1.13 8.45
C LEU A 75 7.03 -2.16 7.42
N ILE A 76 6.08 -2.88 6.80
CA ILE A 76 6.35 -3.85 5.75
C ILE A 76 6.94 -3.15 4.51
N LEU A 77 6.38 -2.00 4.13
CA LEU A 77 6.85 -1.21 3.00
C LEU A 77 8.29 -0.73 3.23
N LEU A 78 8.57 -0.17 4.40
CA LEU A 78 9.90 0.30 4.78
C LEU A 78 10.93 -0.84 4.73
N TYR A 79 10.58 -2.00 5.29
CA TYR A 79 11.40 -3.20 5.21
C TYR A 79 11.64 -3.65 3.76
N GLY A 80 10.58 -3.69 2.95
CA GLY A 80 10.66 -4.06 1.53
C GLY A 80 11.60 -3.13 0.75
N VAL A 81 11.45 -1.82 0.91
CA VAL A 81 12.29 -0.80 0.26
C VAL A 81 13.74 -0.90 0.73
N ALA A 82 13.99 -1.00 2.05
CA ALA A 82 15.33 -1.14 2.59
C ALA A 82 16.03 -2.39 2.05
N ARG A 83 15.31 -3.52 1.96
CA ARG A 83 15.85 -4.76 1.43
C ARG A 83 16.18 -4.65 -0.06
N ILE A 84 15.28 -4.08 -0.87
CA ILE A 84 15.52 -3.82 -2.29
C ILE A 84 16.77 -2.96 -2.48
N TYR A 85 16.92 -1.90 -1.66
CA TYR A 85 18.09 -1.02 -1.72
C TYR A 85 19.40 -1.77 -1.40
N MET A 86 19.44 -2.56 -0.31
CA MET A 86 20.61 -3.37 0.03
C MET A 86 20.99 -4.34 -1.09
N ASP A 87 19.99 -5.02 -1.63
CA ASP A 87 20.18 -5.98 -2.70
C ASP A 87 20.67 -5.31 -4.00
N TRP A 88 20.27 -4.07 -4.27
CA TRP A 88 20.77 -3.29 -5.41
C TRP A 88 22.22 -2.83 -5.19
N LYS A 89 22.55 -2.41 -3.96
CA LYS A 89 23.90 -2.01 -3.57
C LYS A 89 24.91 -3.16 -3.72
N GLU A 90 24.49 -4.41 -3.50
CA GLU A 90 25.34 -5.59 -3.71
C GLU A 90 25.63 -5.88 -5.19
N VAL A 91 24.77 -5.49 -6.12
CA VAL A 91 24.90 -5.77 -7.56
C VAL A 91 25.77 -4.72 -8.29
N ILE A 92 25.89 -3.50 -7.74
CA ILE A 92 26.67 -2.40 -8.34
C ILE A 92 28.17 -2.47 -7.96
N LYS A 93 28.56 -3.36 -7.05
CA LYS A 93 29.97 -3.69 -6.79
C LYS A 93 30.51 -4.65 -7.83
#